data_AF-A0A934WT12-F1
#
_entry.id   AF-A0A934WT12-F1
#
_cell.length_a   1.000
_cell.length_b   1.000
_cell.length_c   1.000
_cell.angle_alpha   90.00
_cell.angle_beta   90.00
_cell.angle_gamma   90.00
#
_symmetry.space_group_name_H-M   'P 1'
#
loop_
_entity.id
_entity.type
_entity.pdbx_description
1 polymer ?
#
loop_
_entity_poly.entity_id
_entity_poly.type
_entity_poly.pdbx_seq_one_letter_code
_entity_poly.pdbx_strand_id
1 'polypeptide(L)'
;MKHKPILITICVIFIIGIIGSVWVLNAPKKSFVRVVSDGKTVYTADLGVTADTSFDVEYQGHVNTVEIRDHQIRVKSADCPDQTCVKMGYLHSAAMPVVCLPHKLVIEFTETADGVDAVTR
;
A
#
# COMPACT_ATOMS: atom_id res chain seq x y z
N MET A 1 20.28 -45.35 25.98
CA MET A 1 21.28 -44.31 25.61
C MET A 1 21.24 -43.84 24.14
N LYS A 2 20.36 -44.37 23.26
CA LYS A 2 20.26 -43.98 21.82
C LYS A 2 19.29 -42.82 21.49
N HIS A 3 18.47 -42.36 22.44
CA HIS A 3 17.46 -41.31 22.19
C HIS A 3 18.00 -39.87 22.27
N LYS A 4 19.15 -39.65 22.93
CA LYS A 4 19.79 -38.33 23.07
C LYS A 4 20.15 -37.67 21.73
N PRO A 5 20.74 -38.35 20.73
CA PRO A 5 21.05 -37.72 19.44
C PRO A 5 19.79 -37.41 18.61
N ILE A 6 18.75 -38.26 18.70
CA ILE A 6 17.49 -38.06 17.96
C ILE A 6 16.76 -36.80 18.46
N LEU A 7 16.74 -36.59 19.77
CA LEU A 7 16.14 -35.39 20.37
C LEU A 7 16.87 -34.11 19.94
N ILE A 8 18.21 -34.15 19.88
CA ILE A 8 19.03 -33.00 19.46
C ILE A 8 18.75 -32.64 18.00
N THR A 9 18.68 -33.61 17.09
CA THR A 9 18.38 -33.36 15.68
C THR A 9 17.01 -32.71 15.48
N ILE A 10 15.99 -33.16 16.22
CA ILE A 10 14.64 -32.58 16.17
C ILE A 10 14.66 -31.13 16.66
N CYS A 11 15.36 -30.84 17.77
CA CYS A 11 15.49 -29.47 18.27
C CYS A 11 16.20 -28.54 17.27
N VAL A 12 17.23 -29.02 16.57
CA VAL A 12 17.96 -28.24 15.56
C VAL A 12 17.07 -27.90 14.36
N ILE A 13 16.30 -28.88 13.85
CA ILE A 13 15.35 -28.65 12.76
C ILE A 13 14.27 -27.64 13.17
N PHE A 14 13.77 -27.74 14.40
CA PHE A 14 12.75 -26.81 14.92
C PHE A 14 13.30 -25.38 15.04
N ILE A 15 14.55 -25.22 15.50
CA ILE A 15 15.23 -23.92 15.58
C ILE A 15 15.43 -23.30 14.19
N ILE A 16 15.85 -24.08 13.20
CA ILE A 16 16.03 -23.59 11.82
C ILE A 16 14.68 -23.14 11.24
N GLY A 17 13.61 -23.89 11.51
CA GLY A 17 12.25 -23.51 11.10
C GLY A 17 11.78 -22.19 11.73
N ILE A 18 12.06 -21.98 13.01
CA ILE A 18 11.73 -20.72 13.71
C ILE A 18 12.54 -19.55 13.12
N ILE A 19 13.85 -19.72 12.93
CA ILE A 19 14.71 -18.67 12.36
C ILE A 19 14.27 -18.31 10.95
N GLY A 20 13.95 -19.29 10.10
CA GLY A 20 13.43 -19.07 8.76
C GLY A 20 12.09 -18.33 8.76
N SER A 21 11.19 -18.69 9.68
CA SER A 21 9.90 -18.02 9.84
C SER A 21 10.05 -16.56 10.27
N VAL A 22 10.95 -16.27 11.23
CA VAL A 22 11.24 -14.91 11.67
C VAL A 22 11.82 -14.06 10.54
N TRP A 23 12.66 -14.63 9.68
CA TRP A 23 13.21 -13.94 8.51
C TRP A 23 12.14 -13.60 7.47
N VAL A 24 11.24 -14.53 7.17
CA VAL A 24 10.14 -14.30 6.22
C VAL A 24 9.13 -13.27 6.75
N LEU A 25 8.85 -13.28 8.06
CA LEU A 25 7.90 -12.36 8.67
C LEU A 25 8.45 -10.93 8.82
N ASN A 26 9.78 -10.75 8.89
CA ASN A 26 10.43 -9.43 8.99
C ASN A 26 10.83 -8.83 7.64
N ALA A 27 10.50 -9.47 6.51
CA ALA A 27 10.75 -8.86 5.21
C ALA A 27 9.95 -7.54 5.10
N PRO A 28 10.60 -6.40 4.77
CA PRO A 28 9.91 -5.14 4.62
C PRO A 28 8.88 -5.27 3.50
N LYS A 29 7.60 -5.19 3.85
CA LYS A 29 6.52 -5.15 2.87
C LYS A 29 6.67 -3.84 2.11
N LYS A 30 7.13 -3.91 0.86
CA LYS A 30 7.12 -2.76 -0.03
C LYS A 30 5.67 -2.41 -0.34
N SER A 31 5.18 -1.33 0.26
CA SER A 31 3.82 -0.86 0.07
C SER A 31 3.83 0.28 -0.94
N PHE A 32 3.98 -0.08 -2.22
CA PHE A 32 3.81 0.89 -3.28
C PHE A 32 2.35 1.28 -3.41
N VAL A 33 2.12 2.57 -3.59
CA VAL A 33 0.80 3.13 -3.88
C VAL A 33 0.88 3.94 -5.16
N ARG A 34 -0.21 3.92 -5.91
CA ARG A 34 -0.39 4.81 -7.06
C ARG A 34 -1.63 5.66 -6.85
N VAL A 35 -1.56 6.88 -7.37
CA VAL A 35 -2.68 7.78 -7.53
C VAL A 35 -2.98 7.87 -9.02
N VAL A 36 -4.20 7.50 -9.38
CA VAL A 36 -4.71 7.48 -10.74
C VAL A 36 -5.77 8.58 -10.86
N SER A 37 -5.67 9.41 -11.89
CA SER A 37 -6.67 10.43 -12.24
C SER A 37 -7.11 10.21 -13.69
N ASP A 38 -8.41 10.07 -13.92
CA ASP A 38 -9.00 9.82 -15.26
C ASP A 38 -8.36 8.62 -15.99
N GLY A 39 -8.06 7.55 -15.24
CA GLY A 39 -7.44 6.33 -15.75
C GLY A 39 -5.93 6.43 -16.04
N LYS A 40 -5.29 7.55 -15.72
CA LYS A 40 -3.84 7.73 -15.88
C LYS A 40 -3.15 7.83 -14.53
N THR A 41 -2.07 7.09 -14.35
CA THR A 41 -1.25 7.19 -13.14
C THR A 41 -0.54 8.54 -13.14
N VAL A 42 -0.85 9.38 -12.15
CA VAL A 42 -0.27 10.72 -11.98
C VAL A 42 0.82 10.75 -10.92
N TYR A 43 0.78 9.81 -9.99
CA TYR A 43 1.75 9.73 -8.90
C TYR A 43 1.95 8.29 -8.44
N THR A 44 3.19 7.92 -8.15
CA THR A 44 3.54 6.63 -7.56
C THR A 44 4.54 6.87 -6.44
N ALA A 45 4.33 6.26 -5.28
CA ALA A 45 5.23 6.35 -4.14
C ALA A 45 5.38 5.01 -3.42
N ASP A 46 6.55 4.79 -2.83
CA ASP A 46 6.79 3.72 -1.88
C ASP A 46 6.59 4.28 -0.46
N LEU A 47 5.48 3.90 0.17
CA LEU A 47 5.14 4.39 1.50
C LEU A 47 6.23 4.08 2.54
N GLY A 48 7.07 3.06 2.34
CA GLY A 48 8.14 2.71 3.28
C GLY A 48 9.32 3.70 3.31
N VAL A 49 9.52 4.49 2.24
CA VAL A 49 10.66 5.42 2.12
C VAL A 49 10.25 6.87 1.85
N THR A 50 9.02 7.10 1.39
CA THR A 50 8.50 8.44 1.14
C THR A 50 8.29 9.19 2.46
N ALA A 51 8.88 10.38 2.56
CA ALA A 51 8.68 11.29 3.68
C ALA A 51 7.27 11.92 3.65
N ASP A 52 6.84 12.43 4.79
CA ASP A 52 5.57 13.14 4.92
C ASP A 52 5.48 14.29 3.91
N THR A 53 4.45 14.25 3.07
CA THR A 53 4.25 15.23 2.00
C THR A 53 2.78 15.35 1.64
N SER A 54 2.40 16.45 1.01
CA SER A 54 1.08 16.67 0.45
C SER A 54 1.18 17.29 -0.92
N PHE A 55 0.33 16.86 -1.85
CA PHE A 55 0.28 17.37 -3.20
C PHE A 55 -1.16 17.40 -3.70
N ASP A 56 -1.42 18.29 -4.65
CA ASP A 56 -2.74 18.48 -5.23
C ASP A 56 -2.86 17.73 -6.56
N VAL A 57 -4.01 17.06 -6.73
CA VAL A 57 -4.39 16.39 -7.98
C VAL A 57 -5.60 17.09 -8.55
N GLU A 58 -5.38 17.77 -9.67
CA GLU A 58 -6.42 18.51 -10.38
C GLU A 58 -7.14 17.64 -11.40
N TYR A 59 -8.46 17.81 -11.49
CA TYR A 59 -9.30 17.22 -12.52
C TYR A 59 -10.40 18.20 -12.93
N GLN A 60 -10.36 18.69 -14.19
CA GLN A 60 -11.36 19.61 -14.74
C GLN A 60 -11.64 20.87 -13.89
N GLY A 61 -10.60 21.40 -13.22
CA GLY A 61 -10.72 22.57 -12.33
C GLY A 61 -11.14 22.25 -10.89
N HIS A 62 -11.36 20.97 -10.59
CA HIS A 62 -11.55 20.46 -9.24
C HIS A 62 -10.23 19.95 -8.65
N VAL A 63 -10.09 19.95 -7.33
CA VAL A 63 -8.83 19.66 -6.65
C VAL A 63 -9.03 18.64 -5.55
N ASN A 64 -8.15 17.63 -5.52
CA ASN A 64 -8.02 16.69 -4.42
C ASN A 64 -6.62 16.84 -3.83
N THR A 65 -6.53 17.26 -2.57
CA THR A 65 -5.26 17.29 -1.84
C THR A 65 -5.01 15.92 -1.24
N VAL A 66 -3.97 15.26 -1.73
CA VAL A 66 -3.52 13.96 -1.24
C VAL A 66 -2.40 14.18 -0.23
N GLU A 67 -2.45 13.47 0.89
CA GLU A 67 -1.47 13.55 1.97
C GLU A 67 -0.88 12.17 2.23
N ILE A 68 0.46 12.11 2.22
CA ILE A 68 1.24 10.99 2.74
C ILE A 68 1.77 11.42 4.10
N ARG A 69 1.45 10.64 5.13
CA ARG A 69 1.90 10.89 6.51
C ARG A 69 2.04 9.58 7.25
N ASP A 70 3.12 9.42 8.02
CA ASP A 70 3.36 8.24 8.85
C ASP A 70 3.31 6.92 8.05
N HIS A 71 3.88 6.93 6.82
CA HIS A 71 3.83 5.81 5.87
C HIS A 71 2.41 5.39 5.44
N GLN A 72 1.43 6.30 5.52
CA GLN A 72 0.06 6.10 5.08
C GLN A 72 -0.37 7.20 4.11
N ILE A 73 -1.33 6.92 3.23
CA ILE A 73 -1.85 7.87 2.24
C ILE A 73 -3.35 8.07 2.39
N ARG A 74 -3.84 9.30 2.22
CA ARG A 74 -5.27 9.64 2.22
C ARG A 74 -5.57 10.85 1.34
N VAL A 75 -6.85 11.07 1.06
CA VAL A 75 -7.33 12.37 0.58
C VAL A 75 -7.59 13.26 1.80
N LYS A 76 -6.81 14.34 1.94
CA LYS A 76 -6.92 15.30 3.04
C LYS A 76 -8.10 16.26 2.86
N SER A 77 -8.28 16.75 1.63
CA SER A 77 -9.38 17.63 1.24
C SER A 77 -9.71 17.41 -0.22
N ALA A 78 -10.99 17.60 -0.56
CA ALA A 78 -11.48 17.63 -1.92
C ALA A 78 -12.63 18.65 -2.00
N ASP A 79 -12.92 19.18 -3.18
CA ASP A 79 -14.09 20.04 -3.44
C ASP A 79 -15.30 19.25 -3.97
N CYS A 80 -15.29 17.91 -3.85
CA CYS A 80 -16.39 17.06 -4.29
C CYS A 80 -17.60 17.16 -3.34
N PRO A 81 -18.84 17.01 -3.84
CA PRO A 81 -20.04 17.20 -3.02
C PRO A 81 -20.23 16.12 -1.94
N ASP A 82 -19.82 14.87 -2.20
CA ASP A 82 -20.07 13.75 -1.29
C ASP A 82 -19.02 13.60 -0.17
N GLN A 83 -17.82 14.15 -0.37
CA GLN A 83 -16.68 14.06 0.55
C GLN A 83 -16.33 12.62 0.96
N THR A 84 -16.68 11.63 0.13
CA THR A 84 -16.53 10.21 0.47
C THR A 84 -15.05 9.84 0.57
N CYS A 85 -14.22 10.31 -0.37
CA CYS A 85 -12.78 10.10 -0.37
C CYS A 85 -12.09 10.63 0.90
N VAL A 86 -12.55 11.76 1.43
CA VAL A 86 -12.05 12.35 2.68
C VAL A 86 -12.49 11.52 3.89
N LYS A 87 -13.77 11.09 3.91
CA LYS A 87 -14.35 10.29 5.00
C LYS A 87 -13.78 8.86 5.09
N MET A 88 -13.32 8.30 3.97
CA MET A 88 -12.65 7.00 3.93
C MET A 88 -11.34 7.00 4.74
N GLY A 89 -10.67 8.15 4.85
CA GLY A 89 -9.44 8.27 5.62
C GLY A 89 -8.25 7.62 4.91
N TYR A 90 -7.41 6.94 5.69
CA TYR A 90 -6.18 6.32 5.19
C TYR A 90 -6.47 5.07 4.36
N LEU A 91 -5.66 4.85 3.33
CA LEU A 91 -5.68 3.61 2.57
C LEU A 91 -5.26 2.44 3.48
N HIS A 92 -6.19 1.52 3.74
CA HIS A 92 -6.00 0.43 4.70
C HIS A 92 -5.59 -0.90 4.06
N SER A 93 -6.13 -1.24 2.89
CA SER A 93 -5.86 -2.52 2.24
C SER A 93 -6.01 -2.45 0.72
N ALA A 94 -5.40 -3.40 0.02
CA ALA A 94 -5.53 -3.52 -1.45
C ALA A 94 -6.96 -3.80 -1.91
N ALA A 95 -7.83 -4.31 -1.03
CA ALA A 95 -9.23 -4.59 -1.34
C ALA A 95 -10.12 -3.33 -1.28
N MET A 96 -9.67 -2.26 -0.62
CA MET A 96 -10.45 -1.04 -0.43
C MET A 96 -9.64 0.18 -0.88
N PRO A 97 -9.67 0.53 -2.18
CA PRO A 97 -9.06 1.76 -2.67
C PRO A 97 -9.81 3.00 -2.16
N VAL A 98 -9.10 4.13 -2.06
CA VAL A 98 -9.74 5.43 -1.79
C VAL A 98 -10.16 6.02 -3.14
N VAL A 99 -11.46 6.27 -3.32
CA VAL A 99 -12.03 6.70 -4.59
C VAL A 99 -12.76 8.02 -4.45
N CYS A 100 -12.42 8.99 -5.28
CA CYS A 100 -13.24 10.18 -5.53
C CYS A 100 -13.90 10.02 -6.89
N LEU A 101 -15.13 9.51 -6.90
CA LEU A 101 -15.86 9.25 -8.13
C LEU A 101 -16.12 10.53 -8.96
N PRO A 102 -16.55 11.67 -8.38
CA PRO A 102 -16.77 12.90 -9.15
C PRO A 102 -15.52 13.43 -9.84
N HIS A 103 -14.35 13.27 -9.21
CA HIS A 103 -13.07 13.74 -9.76
C HIS A 103 -12.27 12.63 -10.47
N LYS A 104 -12.86 11.44 -10.63
CA LYS A 104 -12.23 10.25 -11.22
C LYS A 104 -10.84 9.94 -10.67
N LEU A 105 -10.68 10.11 -9.36
CA LEU A 105 -9.42 9.83 -8.66
C LEU A 105 -9.52 8.49 -7.91
N VAL A 106 -8.47 7.69 -8.01
CA VAL A 106 -8.32 6.40 -7.32
C VAL A 106 -6.93 6.35 -6.68
N ILE A 107 -6.87 6.03 -5.40
CA ILE A 107 -5.64 5.72 -4.67
C ILE A 107 -5.69 4.25 -4.27
N GLU A 108 -4.69 3.50 -4.68
CA GLU A 108 -4.65 2.05 -4.45
C GLU A 108 -3.21 1.55 -4.28
N PHE A 109 -3.09 0.38 -3.64
CA PHE A 109 -1.81 -0.32 -3.58
C PHE A 109 -1.47 -0.91 -4.95
N THR A 110 -0.18 -0.95 -5.27
CA THR A 110 0.32 -1.56 -6.50
C THR A 110 1.56 -2.39 -6.20
N GLU A 111 1.87 -3.38 -7.03
CA GLU A 111 3.10 -4.17 -6.89
C GLU A 111 4.26 -3.61 -7.75
N THR A 112 3.95 -2.74 -8.71
CA THR A 112 4.91 -2.19 -9.67
C THR A 112 4.89 -0.67 -9.68
N ALA A 113 6.06 -0.06 -9.80
CA ALA A 113 6.16 1.39 -9.97
C ALA A 113 5.58 1.87 -11.32
N ASP A 114 5.59 0.97 -12.32
CA ASP A 114 5.08 1.23 -13.65
C ASP A 114 3.63 0.76 -13.76
N GLY A 115 2.72 1.73 -13.92
CA GLY A 115 1.31 1.50 -14.18
C GLY A 115 1.12 0.87 -15.56
N VAL A 116 1.09 -0.45 -15.62
CA VAL A 116 0.58 -1.21 -16.76
C VAL A 116 -0.64 -1.97 -16.29
N ASP A 117 -1.78 -1.52 -16.79
CA ASP A 117 -3.10 -2.08 -16.58
C ASP A 117 -3.15 -3.49 -17.18
N ALA A 118 -3.10 -4.52 -16.33
CA ALA A 118 -3.33 -5.88 -16.76
C ALA A 118 -4.85 -6.12 -16.84
N VAL A 119 -5.45 -5.74 -17.97
CA VAL A 119 -6.75 -6.28 -18.37
C VAL A 119 -6.56 -7.77 -18.65
N THR A 120 -6.82 -8.62 -17.67
CA THR A 120 -6.93 -10.07 -17.88
C THR A 120 -8.36 -10.43 -18.27
N ARG A 121 -8.52 -10.61 -19.59
CA ARG A 121 -9.44 -11.45 -20.38
C ARG A 121 -10.56 -12.21 -19.67
#